data_AF-L0HD86-F1
#
_entry.id   AF-L0HD86-F1
#
_cell.length_a   1.000
_cell.length_b   1.000
_cell.length_c   1.000
_cell.angle_alpha   90.00
_cell.angle_beta   90.00
_cell.angle_gamma   90.00
#
_symmetry.space_group_name_H-M   'P 1'
#
loop_
_entity.id
_entity.type
_entity.pdbx_description
1 polymer ?
#
loop_
_entity_poly.entity_id
_entity_poly.type
_entity_poly.pdbx_seq_one_letter_code
_entity_poly.pdbx_strand_id
1 'polypeptide(L)'
;MAKNYTLEILAVVAILGFCAVFLYTSSTMTGAEFAGSDNVGSGLIAELSGKDVESFTPLIPQWEPPSGEIESCLFALQAAIGGIFVGGVFGYWLGQRKGLSDAKVNQ
;
A
#
# COMPACT_ATOMS: atom_id res chain seq x y z
N MET A 1 21.19 -18.56 14.26
CA MET A 1 19.85 -19.07 13.84
C MET A 1 18.97 -17.99 13.20
N ALA A 2 18.94 -16.74 13.70
CA ALA A 2 18.07 -15.67 13.16
C ALA A 2 18.43 -15.11 11.76
N LYS A 3 19.68 -15.23 11.31
CA LYS A 3 20.17 -14.64 10.04
C LYS A 3 19.45 -15.15 8.78
N ASN A 4 18.80 -16.31 8.86
CA ASN A 4 18.06 -16.90 7.74
C ASN A 4 16.59 -16.48 7.70
N TYR A 5 16.08 -15.89 8.78
CA TYR A 5 14.68 -15.47 8.90
C TYR A 5 14.52 -13.94 8.97
N THR A 6 15.56 -13.19 8.62
CA THR A 6 15.58 -11.73 8.79
C THR A 6 14.44 -11.05 8.01
N LEU A 7 14.11 -11.55 6.81
CA LEU A 7 13.04 -10.97 5.99
C LEU A 7 11.65 -11.30 6.57
N GLU A 8 11.48 -12.52 7.06
CA GLU A 8 10.26 -12.99 7.70
C GLU A 8 10.01 -12.24 9.01
N ILE A 9 11.06 -12.05 9.81
CA ILE A 9 11.00 -11.24 11.04
C ILE A 9 10.65 -9.79 10.70
N LEU A 10 11.26 -9.19 9.68
CA LEU A 10 10.93 -7.82 9.24
C LEU A 10 9.48 -7.71 8.76
N ALA A 11 8.98 -8.69 8.00
CA ALA A 11 7.60 -8.72 7.55
C ALA A 11 6.62 -8.83 8.73
N VAL A 12 6.89 -9.72 9.69
CA VAL A 12 6.07 -9.85 10.91
C VAL A 12 6.10 -8.57 11.74
N VAL A 13 7.27 -7.95 11.92
CA VAL A 13 7.39 -6.67 12.63
C VAL A 13 6.61 -5.56 11.93
N ALA A 14 6.66 -5.49 10.59
CA ALA A 14 5.89 -4.52 9.82
C ALA A 14 4.38 -4.73 9.97
N ILE A 15 3.91 -5.99 9.91
CA ILE A 15 2.50 -6.34 10.11
C ILE A 15 2.05 -5.98 11.53
N LEU A 16 2.83 -6.35 12.55
CA LEU A 16 2.52 -6.02 13.95
C LEU A 16 2.51 -4.51 14.19
N GLY A 17 3.46 -3.78 13.62
CA GLY A 17 3.50 -2.32 13.68
C GLY A 17 2.26 -1.69 13.04
N PHE A 18 1.87 -2.16 11.86
CA PHE A 18 0.63 -1.73 11.21
C PHE A 18 -0.60 -2.02 12.06
N CYS A 19 -0.75 -3.25 12.58
CA CYS A 19 -1.88 -3.60 13.44
C CYS A 19 -1.92 -2.76 14.72
N ALA A 20 -0.77 -2.50 15.35
CA ALA A 20 -0.70 -1.67 16.56
C ALA A 20 -1.15 -0.23 16.27
N VAL A 21 -0.67 0.38 15.19
CA VAL A 21 -1.09 1.73 14.77
C VAL A 21 -2.58 1.74 14.41
N PHE A 22 -3.04 0.75 13.64
CA PHE A 22 -4.44 0.64 13.22
C PHE A 22 -5.40 0.50 14.42
N LEU A 23 -5.08 -0.37 15.37
CA LEU A 23 -5.89 -0.59 16.57
C LEU A 23 -5.85 0.63 17.49
N TYR A 24 -4.68 1.26 17.66
CA TYR A 24 -4.54 2.49 18.43
C TYR A 24 -5.43 3.59 17.85
N THR A 25 -5.25 3.92 16.56
CA THR A 25 -6.04 4.93 15.85
C THR A 25 -7.54 4.62 15.91
N SER A 26 -7.95 3.37 15.65
CA SER A 26 -9.35 2.94 15.72
C SER A 26 -9.95 3.05 17.13
N SER A 27 -9.16 2.82 18.18
CA SER A 27 -9.63 2.94 19.56
C SER A 27 -9.73 4.38 20.06
N THR A 28 -8.87 5.27 19.54
CA THR A 28 -8.80 6.68 19.98
C THR A 28 -9.68 7.61 19.16
N MET A 29 -9.96 7.30 17.90
CA MET A 29 -10.75 8.15 17.01
C MET A 29 -12.19 7.63 16.90
N THR A 30 -13.04 8.03 17.83
CA THR A 30 -14.49 7.75 17.76
C THR A 30 -15.12 8.57 16.64
N GLY A 31 -15.57 7.92 15.56
CA GLY A 31 -16.19 8.58 14.42
C GLY A 31 -15.26 8.86 13.24
N ALA A 32 -14.05 8.29 13.22
CA ALA A 32 -13.24 8.25 12.01
C ALA A 32 -13.89 7.30 11.00
N GLU A 33 -14.74 7.84 10.13
CA GLU A 33 -15.00 7.17 8.86
C GLU A 33 -13.67 6.96 8.16
N PHE A 34 -13.47 5.78 7.60
CA PHE A 34 -12.31 5.47 6.77
C PHE A 34 -12.47 6.19 5.43
N ALA A 35 -12.46 7.53 5.48
CA ALA A 35 -12.48 8.38 4.33
C ALA A 35 -11.14 8.18 3.61
N GLY A 36 -11.20 7.90 2.31
CA GLY A 36 -9.99 7.78 1.49
C GLY A 36 -9.09 9.01 1.68
N SER A 37 -7.79 8.83 1.43
CA SER A 37 -6.78 9.90 1.53
C SER A 37 -7.25 11.19 0.86
N ASP A 38 -7.98 11.03 -0.25
CA ASP A 38 -8.42 12.09 -1.12
C ASP A 38 -9.51 12.95 -0.48
N ASN A 39 -10.42 12.36 0.30
CA ASN A 39 -11.45 13.11 1.04
C ASN A 39 -10.85 13.90 2.21
N VAL A 40 -9.89 13.31 2.93
CA VAL A 40 -9.24 13.97 4.07
C VAL A 40 -8.30 15.08 3.57
N GLY A 41 -7.55 14.81 2.52
CA GLY A 41 -6.60 15.76 1.93
C GLY A 41 -7.29 16.94 1.26
N SER A 42 -8.35 16.70 0.49
CA SER A 42 -9.10 17.75 -0.19
C SER A 42 -9.81 18.70 0.78
N GLY A 43 -10.39 18.19 1.87
CA GLY A 43 -10.98 19.01 2.92
C GLY A 43 -9.97 19.93 3.62
N LEU A 44 -8.79 19.41 3.98
CA LEU A 44 -7.74 20.20 4.61
C LEU A 44 -7.15 21.26 3.66
N ILE A 45 -7.00 20.92 2.38
CA ILE A 45 -6.55 21.89 1.36
C ILE A 45 -7.58 23.00 1.19
N ALA A 46 -8.88 22.67 1.16
CA ALA A 46 -9.94 23.66 1.03
C ALA A 46 -9.96 24.62 2.23
N GLU A 47 -9.80 24.10 3.45
CA GLU A 47 -9.69 24.89 4.68
C GLU A 47 -8.49 25.85 4.64
N LEU A 48 -7.30 25.35 4.25
CA LEU A 48 -6.07 26.14 4.22
C LEU A 48 -6.03 27.15 3.05
N SER A 49 -6.64 26.81 1.92
CA SER A 49 -6.63 27.60 0.69
C SER A 49 -7.75 28.66 0.67
N GLY A 50 -8.80 28.48 1.48
CA GLY A 50 -10.02 29.29 1.42
C GLY A 50 -10.78 29.16 0.09
N LYS A 51 -10.49 28.10 -0.67
CA LYS A 51 -11.13 27.76 -1.94
C LYS A 51 -11.91 26.47 -1.76
N ASP A 52 -13.11 26.43 -2.29
CA ASP A 52 -13.97 25.27 -2.19
C ASP A 52 -13.33 24.04 -2.87
N VAL A 53 -13.65 22.85 -2.37
CA VAL A 53 -13.19 21.57 -2.90
C VAL A 53 -13.57 21.42 -4.38
N GLU A 54 -14.74 21.96 -4.76
CA GLU A 54 -15.25 21.96 -6.14
C GLU A 54 -14.44 22.84 -7.11
N SER A 55 -13.61 23.76 -6.59
CA SER A 55 -12.77 24.62 -7.44
C SER A 55 -11.52 23.90 -7.96
N PHE A 56 -11.27 22.68 -7.50
CA PHE A 56 -10.17 21.84 -7.96
C PHE A 56 -10.44 21.33 -9.37
N THR A 57 -9.60 21.76 -10.31
CA THR A 57 -9.60 21.22 -11.68
C THR A 57 -8.67 20.01 -11.72
N PRO A 58 -9.17 18.80 -12.06
CA PRO A 58 -8.32 17.63 -12.21
C PRO A 58 -7.25 17.85 -13.28
N LEU A 59 -6.06 17.26 -13.08
CA LEU A 59 -4.96 17.31 -14.05
C LEU A 59 -5.35 16.71 -15.42
N ILE A 60 -6.35 15.83 -15.45
CA ILE A 60 -6.95 15.27 -16.66
C ILE A 60 -8.40 15.79 -16.71
N PRO A 61 -8.68 16.88 -17.46
CA PRO A 61 -9.99 17.54 -17.44
C PRO A 61 -11.18 16.71 -17.93
N GLN A 62 -10.93 15.50 -18.46
CA GLN A 62 -11.93 14.70 -19.17
C GLN A 62 -12.17 13.31 -18.58
N TRP A 63 -11.52 12.96 -17.47
CA TRP A 63 -11.66 11.62 -16.93
C TRP A 63 -11.98 11.63 -15.45
N GLU A 64 -13.27 11.43 -15.18
CA GLU A 64 -13.80 11.02 -13.91
C GLU A 64 -14.34 9.59 -14.10
N PRO A 65 -14.04 8.64 -13.19
CA PRO A 65 -14.57 7.28 -13.29
C PRO A 65 -16.10 7.33 -13.41
N PRO A 66 -16.72 6.58 -14.34
CA PRO A 66 -18.18 6.59 -14.51
C PRO A 66 -18.96 6.11 -13.27
N SER A 67 -18.26 5.47 -12.32
CA SER A 67 -18.76 4.98 -11.04
C SER A 67 -17.58 4.76 -10.08
N GLY A 68 -17.82 4.93 -8.78
CA GLY A 68 -16.85 4.58 -7.74
C GLY A 68 -16.48 3.08 -7.72
N GLU A 69 -17.32 2.21 -8.30
CA GLU A 69 -16.98 0.80 -8.50
C GLU A 69 -15.84 0.62 -9.52
N ILE A 70 -15.81 1.43 -10.57
CA ILE A 70 -14.76 1.40 -11.59
C ILE A 70 -13.46 1.97 -11.02
N GLU A 71 -13.55 3.03 -10.21
CA GLU A 71 -12.41 3.57 -9.46
C GLU A 71 -11.79 2.51 -8.53
N SER A 72 -12.62 1.85 -7.73
CA SER A 72 -12.20 0.78 -6.83
C SER A 72 -11.61 -0.41 -7.59
N CYS A 73 -12.18 -0.75 -8.75
CA CYS A 73 -11.67 -1.80 -9.64
C CYS A 73 -10.28 -1.45 -10.18
N LEU A 74 -10.08 -0.23 -10.65
CA LEU A 74 -8.78 0.24 -11.15
C LEU A 74 -7.73 0.30 -10.03
N PHE A 75 -8.12 0.66 -8.81
CA PHE A 75 -7.26 0.61 -7.64
C PHE A 75 -6.86 -0.83 -7.29
N ALA A 76 -7.83 -1.75 -7.24
CA ALA A 76 -7.59 -3.17 -6.97
C ALA A 76 -6.68 -3.81 -8.04
N LEU A 77 -6.88 -3.45 -9.31
CA LEU A 77 -6.03 -3.91 -10.40
C LEU A 77 -4.58 -3.42 -10.25
N GLN A 78 -4.38 -2.14 -9.92
CA GLN A 78 -3.05 -1.59 -9.65
C GLN A 78 -2.37 -2.30 -8.47
N ALA A 79 -3.12 -2.55 -7.39
CA ALA A 79 -2.62 -3.29 -6.23
C ALA A 79 -2.22 -4.72 -6.59
N ALA A 80 -3.03 -5.42 -7.39
CA ALA A 80 -2.73 -6.79 -7.84
C ALA A 80 -1.46 -6.85 -8.69
N ILE A 81 -1.30 -5.94 -9.65
CA ILE A 81 -0.11 -5.85 -10.50
C ILE A 81 1.13 -5.52 -9.64
N GLY A 82 1.02 -4.56 -8.72
CA GLY A 82 2.09 -4.22 -7.79
C GLY A 82 2.51 -5.40 -6.92
N GLY A 83 1.53 -6.16 -6.41
CA GLY A 83 1.76 -7.39 -5.64
C GLY A 83 2.50 -8.46 -6.43
N ILE A 84 2.12 -8.70 -7.69
CA ILE A 84 2.81 -9.64 -8.58
C ILE A 84 4.26 -9.19 -8.83
N PHE A 85 4.47 -7.90 -9.10
CA PHE A 85 5.81 -7.38 -9.38
C PHE A 85 6.74 -7.53 -8.16
N VAL A 86 6.30 -7.05 -7.00
CA VAL A 86 7.08 -7.11 -5.75
C VAL A 86 7.32 -8.57 -5.35
N GLY A 87 6.28 -9.40 -5.37
CA GLY A 87 6.38 -10.83 -5.07
C GLY A 87 7.30 -11.57 -6.04
N GLY A 88 7.24 -11.24 -7.33
CA GLY A 88 8.10 -11.80 -8.37
C GLY A 88 9.57 -11.47 -8.16
N VAL A 89 9.90 -10.21 -7.84
CA VAL A 89 11.29 -9.78 -7.56
C VAL A 89 11.85 -10.51 -6.34
N PHE A 90 11.13 -10.50 -5.21
CA PHE A 90 11.59 -11.18 -4.00
C PHE A 90 11.66 -12.71 -4.18
N GLY A 91 10.68 -13.29 -4.87
CA GLY A 91 10.67 -14.72 -5.21
C GLY A 91 11.86 -15.12 -6.07
N TYR A 92 12.17 -14.33 -7.11
CA TYR A 92 13.32 -14.56 -7.99
C TYR A 92 14.66 -14.47 -7.24
N TRP A 93 14.83 -13.44 -6.40
CA TRP A 93 16.04 -13.31 -5.57
C TRP A 93 16.20 -14.45 -4.57
N LEU A 94 15.12 -14.92 -3.97
CA LEU A 94 15.15 -16.10 -3.09
C LEU A 94 15.51 -17.37 -3.87
N GLY A 95 14.98 -17.53 -5.09
CA GLY A 95 15.30 -18.65 -5.98
C GLY A 95 16.77 -18.71 -6.40
N GLN A 96 17.36 -17.57 -6.78
CA GLN A 96 18.78 -17.49 -7.14
C GLN A 96 19.71 -17.90 -5.98
N ARG A 97 19.37 -17.50 -4.74
CA ARG A 97 20.16 -17.88 -3.56
C ARG A 97 20.15 -19.39 -3.30
N LYS A 98 19.02 -20.06 -3.56
CA LYS A 98 18.94 -21.53 -3.46
C LYS A 98 19.79 -22.22 -4.53
N GLY A 99 19.67 -21.80 -5.79
CA GLY A 99 20.47 -22.37 -6.88
C GLY A 99 21.99 -22.22 -6.70
N LEU A 100 22.44 -21.07 -6.19
CA LEU A 100 23.86 -20.84 -5.86
C LEU A 100 24.34 -21.67 -4.65
N SER A 101 23.47 -21.95 -3.69
CA SER A 101 23.80 -22.79 -2.53
C SER A 101 23.89 -24.27 -2.93
N ASP A 102 22.97 -24.77 -3.74
CA ASP A 102 22.97 -26.15 -4.23
C ASP A 102 24.15 -26.43 -5.17
N ALA A 103 24.56 -25.45 -5.98
CA ALA A 103 25.74 -25.56 -6.83
C ALA A 103 27.06 -25.65 -6.03
N LYS A 104 27.14 -25.00 -4.86
CA LYS A 104 28.32 -25.06 -3.97
C LYS A 104 28.40 -26.33 -3.11
N VAL A 105 27.27 -27.01 -2.88
CA VAL A 105 27.22 -28.27 -2.11
C VAL A 105 27.56 -29.48 -2.98
N ASN A 106 27.30 -29.41 -4.29
CA ASN A 106 27.60 -30.48 -5.25
C ASN A 106 28.98 -30.33 -5.95
N GLN A 107 29.83 -29.41 -5.48
CA GLN A 107 31.25 -29.27 -5.83
C GLN A 107 32.10 -29.73 -4.66
#